data_AF-A0A956HC18-F1
#
_entry.id   AF-A0A956HC18-F1
#
_cell.length_a   1.000
_cell.length_b   1.000
_cell.length_c   1.000
_cell.angle_alpha   90.00
_cell.angle_beta   90.00
_cell.angle_gamma   90.00
#
_symmetry.space_group_name_H-M   'P 1'
#
loop_
_entity.id
_entity.type
_entity.pdbx_description
1 polymer ?
#
loop_
_entity_poly.entity_id
_entity_poly.type
_entity_poly.pdbx_seq_one_letter_code
_entity_poly.pdbx_strand_id
1 'polypeptide(L)'
;SVISKPKPWTELPPTPRRIAISGFGLSGTNAHVILEQAPLEAPAPAPAPVDVEDPETPRVLVLSGRTEAALRRQATRLAEHVHGLPALQLRDLAYSLACHRSHFEFRAALIAKDRIQVSEQLAALAEGAPSITQGVAGEARRTVFVFPGQGSQWSGMAKGLYAESPVFRRHVDSCAAIMDALTDWGLVEALLGDPSPALLERVDVEVVADEGDAFERGLGLDP
;
A
#
# COMPACT_ATOMS: atom_id res chain seq x y z
N SER A 1 -48.13 4.81 15.45
CA SER A 1 -47.90 3.36 15.26
C SER A 1 -46.56 3.02 15.90
N VAL A 2 -46.51 2.05 16.82
CA VAL A 2 -45.26 1.63 17.47
C VAL A 2 -44.56 0.60 16.56
N ILE A 3 -43.26 0.78 16.32
CA ILE A 3 -42.44 -0.15 15.54
C ILE A 3 -42.02 -1.31 16.47
N SER A 4 -42.61 -2.48 16.32
CA SER A 4 -42.29 -3.69 17.12
C SER A 4 -41.33 -4.66 16.43
N LYS A 5 -41.03 -4.44 15.14
CA LYS A 5 -40.08 -5.20 14.33
C LYS A 5 -39.36 -4.24 13.37
N PRO A 6 -38.12 -4.51 12.93
CA PRO A 6 -37.42 -3.68 11.96
C PRO A 6 -38.30 -3.43 10.74
N LYS A 7 -38.53 -2.15 10.41
CA LYS A 7 -39.23 -1.75 9.19
C LYS A 7 -38.28 -0.99 8.29
N PRO A 8 -38.21 -1.34 6.99
CA PRO A 8 -37.41 -0.58 6.04
C PRO A 8 -37.96 0.84 5.93
N TRP A 9 -37.05 1.82 5.90
CA TRP A 9 -37.37 3.24 5.70
C TRP A 9 -37.26 3.56 4.20
N THR A 10 -38.18 2.99 3.42
CA THR A 10 -38.14 2.89 1.95
C THR A 10 -38.85 4.01 1.20
N GLU A 11 -39.71 4.80 1.84
CA GLU A 11 -40.37 5.92 1.17
C GLU A 11 -39.38 7.09 1.04
N LEU A 12 -38.99 7.38 -0.21
CA LEU A 12 -38.20 8.54 -0.60
C LEU A 12 -39.14 9.67 -1.06
N PRO A 13 -39.63 10.56 -0.17
CA PRO A 13 -39.88 11.93 -0.59
C PRO A 13 -38.54 12.59 -0.95
N PRO A 14 -38.51 13.73 -1.66
CA PRO A 14 -37.27 14.47 -1.99
C PRO A 14 -36.57 15.08 -0.76
N THR A 15 -36.96 14.68 0.45
CA THR A 15 -36.49 15.25 1.71
C THR A 15 -35.66 14.24 2.49
N PRO A 16 -34.58 14.68 3.16
CA PRO A 16 -33.73 13.81 3.96
C PRO A 16 -34.51 13.16 5.10
N ARG A 17 -34.14 11.93 5.50
CA ARG A 17 -34.76 11.23 6.61
C ARG A 17 -34.50 12.00 7.90
N ARG A 18 -35.55 12.20 8.73
CA ARG A 18 -35.44 12.90 10.01
C ARG A 18 -36.01 12.06 11.14
N ILE A 19 -35.29 11.98 12.25
CA ILE A 19 -35.79 11.42 13.51
C ILE A 19 -35.73 12.49 14.60
N ALA A 20 -36.61 12.37 15.58
CA ALA A 20 -36.53 13.13 16.82
C ALA A 20 -36.20 12.19 17.98
N ILE A 21 -35.26 12.62 18.83
CA ILE A 21 -34.90 11.95 20.09
C ILE A 21 -35.32 12.87 21.22
N SER A 22 -36.20 12.39 22.10
CA SER A 22 -36.65 13.13 23.29
C SER A 22 -36.14 12.44 24.54
N GLY A 23 -35.56 13.21 25.46
CA GLY A 23 -35.16 12.75 26.79
C GLY A 23 -35.83 13.59 27.87
N PHE A 24 -36.47 12.92 28.84
CA PHE A 24 -37.17 13.55 29.96
C PHE A 24 -36.54 13.07 31.27
N GLY A 25 -35.76 13.94 31.91
CA GLY A 25 -35.06 13.62 33.15
C GLY A 25 -36.00 13.70 34.36
N LEU A 26 -35.76 12.87 35.37
CA LEU A 26 -36.54 12.85 36.61
C LEU A 26 -36.51 14.20 37.36
N SER A 27 -35.42 14.98 37.19
CA SER A 27 -35.27 16.33 37.74
C SER A 27 -36.08 17.41 37.01
N GLY A 28 -36.79 17.05 35.93
CA GLY A 28 -37.56 17.98 35.11
C GLY A 28 -36.79 18.62 33.95
N THR A 29 -35.51 18.28 33.75
CA THR A 29 -34.75 18.72 32.57
C THR A 29 -35.12 17.88 31.36
N ASN A 30 -35.59 18.56 30.31
CA ASN A 30 -35.99 17.93 29.05
C ASN A 30 -35.05 18.35 27.93
N ALA A 31 -34.69 17.41 27.06
CA ALA A 31 -33.93 17.66 25.85
C ALA A 31 -34.65 17.06 24.65
N HIS A 32 -34.63 17.76 23.52
CA HIS A 32 -35.22 17.31 22.27
C HIS A 32 -34.25 17.60 21.13
N VAL A 33 -33.86 16.57 20.39
CA VAL A 33 -32.91 16.66 19.29
C VAL A 33 -33.56 16.12 18.03
N ILE A 34 -33.47 16.89 16.95
CA ILE A 34 -33.87 16.44 15.61
C ILE A 34 -32.58 16.09 14.87
N LEU A 35 -32.49 14.85 14.38
CA LEU A 35 -31.40 14.38 13.54
C LEU A 35 -31.90 14.27 12.10
N GLU A 36 -31.08 14.73 11.18
CA GLU A 36 -31.32 14.63 9.74
C GLU A 36 -30.25 13.72 9.13
N GLN A 37 -30.64 12.93 8.12
CA GLN A 37 -29.72 12.15 7.31
C GLN A 37 -28.65 13.08 6.73
N ALA A 38 -27.38 12.68 6.82
CA ALA A 38 -26.32 13.38 6.10
C ALA A 38 -26.69 13.53 4.62
N PRO A 39 -26.35 14.67 3.97
CA PRO A 39 -26.56 14.84 2.55
C PRO A 39 -26.06 13.59 1.80
N LEU A 40 -26.86 13.11 0.85
CA LEU A 40 -26.33 12.19 -0.16
C LEU A 40 -25.34 13.03 -0.96
N GLU A 41 -24.06 13.03 -0.59
CA GLU A 41 -23.03 13.58 -1.45
C GLU A 41 -23.21 12.89 -2.81
N ALA A 42 -23.42 13.71 -3.86
CA ALA A 42 -23.21 13.21 -5.20
C ALA A 42 -21.82 12.56 -5.19
N PRO A 43 -21.65 11.36 -5.78
CA PRO A 43 -20.34 10.72 -5.81
C PRO A 43 -19.35 11.80 -6.22
N ALA A 44 -18.37 12.07 -5.35
CA ALA A 44 -17.34 13.07 -5.64
C ALA A 44 -16.89 12.79 -7.08
N PRO A 45 -16.76 13.81 -7.95
CA PRO A 45 -16.32 13.60 -9.32
C PRO A 45 -15.11 12.68 -9.21
N ALA A 46 -15.23 11.49 -9.83
CA ALA A 46 -14.20 10.48 -9.76
C ALA A 46 -12.88 11.22 -9.97
N PRO A 47 -11.88 11.05 -9.09
CA PRO A 47 -10.61 11.75 -9.26
C PRO A 47 -10.25 11.61 -10.74
N ALA A 48 -9.87 12.74 -11.37
CA ALA A 48 -9.41 12.75 -12.77
C ALA A 48 -8.54 11.50 -12.99
N PRO A 49 -8.57 10.82 -14.15
CA PRO A 49 -7.92 9.53 -14.35
C PRO A 49 -6.41 9.63 -14.15
N VAL A 50 -6.00 9.66 -12.90
CA VAL A 50 -4.73 9.30 -12.33
C VAL A 50 -5.09 8.06 -11.54
N ASP A 51 -4.62 6.94 -12.08
CA ASP A 51 -4.71 5.61 -11.50
C ASP A 51 -6.13 5.02 -11.56
N VAL A 52 -6.50 4.57 -12.78
CA VAL A 52 -7.25 3.30 -12.87
C VAL A 52 -6.53 2.35 -11.93
N GLU A 53 -7.23 1.79 -10.96
CA GLU A 53 -6.65 0.89 -9.98
C GLU A 53 -5.92 -0.21 -10.73
N ASP A 54 -4.59 -0.07 -10.85
CA ASP A 54 -3.78 -1.12 -11.43
C ASP A 54 -3.81 -2.25 -10.41
N PRO A 55 -4.50 -3.36 -10.73
CA PRO A 55 -4.63 -4.48 -9.80
C PRO A 55 -3.26 -5.11 -9.49
N GLU A 56 -2.24 -4.83 -10.31
CA GLU A 56 -0.90 -5.36 -10.10
C GLU A 56 -0.06 -4.51 -9.13
N THR A 57 -0.37 -3.22 -8.95
CA THR A 57 0.43 -2.38 -8.06
C THR A 57 0.24 -2.83 -6.60
N PRO A 58 1.28 -3.26 -5.87
CA PRO A 58 1.15 -3.67 -4.48
C PRO A 58 0.71 -2.53 -3.56
N ARG A 59 0.05 -2.87 -2.45
CA ARG A 59 -0.37 -1.94 -1.40
C ARG A 59 0.29 -2.31 -0.08
N VAL A 60 0.68 -1.29 0.68
CA VAL A 60 1.22 -1.46 2.03
C VAL A 60 0.10 -1.30 3.05
N LEU A 61 -0.26 -2.39 3.73
CA LEU A 61 -1.21 -2.37 4.83
C LEU A 61 -0.45 -2.32 6.15
N VAL A 62 -0.73 -1.28 6.93
CA VAL A 62 -0.08 -1.07 8.23
C VAL A 62 -1.03 -1.42 9.37
N LEU A 63 -0.56 -2.24 10.31
CA LEU A 63 -1.29 -2.60 11.52
C LEU A 63 -0.48 -2.19 12.74
N SER A 64 -1.18 -1.83 13.83
CA SER A 64 -0.52 -1.54 15.09
C SER A 64 -1.34 -2.00 16.30
N GLY A 65 -0.67 -2.22 17.42
CA GLY A 65 -1.25 -2.51 18.73
C GLY A 65 -0.37 -2.00 19.87
N ARG A 66 -0.97 -1.76 21.04
CA ARG A 66 -0.23 -1.36 22.26
C ARG A 66 0.59 -2.51 22.86
N THR A 67 0.28 -3.74 22.46
CA THR A 67 1.02 -4.96 22.82
C THR A 67 1.06 -5.87 21.61
N GLU A 68 2.00 -6.81 21.58
CA GLU A 68 2.09 -7.84 20.53
C GLU A 68 0.77 -8.64 20.41
N ALA A 69 0.19 -9.06 21.54
CA ALA A 69 -1.09 -9.76 21.54
C ALA A 69 -2.24 -8.89 21.00
N ALA A 70 -2.21 -7.56 21.19
CA ALA A 70 -3.19 -6.66 20.61
C ALA A 70 -3.02 -6.50 19.09
N LEU A 71 -1.78 -6.45 18.60
CA LEU A 71 -1.47 -6.46 17.16
C LEU A 71 -1.99 -7.74 16.49
N ARG A 72 -1.73 -8.91 17.08
CA ARG A 72 -2.22 -10.20 16.57
C ARG A 72 -3.75 -10.25 16.52
N ARG A 73 -4.44 -9.82 17.58
CA ARG A 73 -5.92 -9.72 17.58
C ARG A 73 -6.44 -8.72 16.53
N GLN A 74 -5.71 -7.64 16.26
CA GLN A 74 -6.09 -6.69 15.22
C GLN A 74 -5.99 -7.33 13.83
N ALA A 75 -4.99 -8.18 13.60
CA ALA A 75 -4.89 -8.95 12.36
C ALA A 75 -6.08 -9.89 12.16
N THR A 76 -6.49 -10.64 13.19
CA THR A 76 -7.69 -11.51 13.15
C THR A 76 -8.95 -10.73 12.80
N ARG A 77 -9.20 -9.60 13.48
CA ARG A 77 -10.38 -8.74 13.21
C ARG A 77 -10.37 -8.16 11.80
N LEU A 78 -9.19 -7.78 11.31
CA LEU A 78 -9.05 -7.26 9.97
C LEU A 78 -9.33 -8.34 8.93
N ALA A 79 -8.87 -9.57 9.15
CA ALA A 79 -9.15 -10.70 8.27
C ALA A 79 -10.67 -10.97 8.18
N GLU A 80 -11.37 -10.99 9.31
CA GLU A 80 -12.83 -11.11 9.35
C GLU A 80 -13.53 -9.97 8.58
N HIS A 81 -13.04 -8.73 8.75
CA HIS A 81 -13.60 -7.56 8.07
C HIS A 81 -13.43 -7.62 6.55
N VAL A 82 -12.23 -7.97 6.07
CA VAL A 82 -11.93 -8.11 4.64
C VAL A 82 -12.77 -9.23 4.02
N HIS A 83 -12.95 -10.33 4.74
CA HIS A 83 -13.79 -11.46 4.32
C HIS A 83 -15.28 -11.06 4.22
N GLY A 84 -15.78 -10.28 5.20
CA GLY A 84 -17.18 -9.85 5.25
C GLY A 84 -17.58 -8.79 4.21
N LEU A 85 -16.62 -8.16 3.53
CA LEU A 85 -16.86 -7.10 2.54
C LEU A 85 -16.16 -7.39 1.21
N PRO A 86 -16.71 -8.23 0.32
CA PRO A 86 -16.09 -8.58 -0.96
C PRO A 86 -15.78 -7.40 -1.90
N ALA A 87 -16.55 -6.32 -1.80
CA ALA A 87 -16.41 -5.12 -2.64
C ALA A 87 -15.41 -4.07 -2.10
N LEU A 88 -14.78 -4.32 -0.93
CA LEU A 88 -13.78 -3.40 -0.36
C LEU A 88 -12.53 -3.32 -1.26
N GLN A 89 -12.15 -2.10 -1.65
CA GLN A 89 -10.93 -1.88 -2.44
C GLN A 89 -9.69 -1.90 -1.57
N LEU A 90 -8.62 -2.52 -2.06
CA LEU A 90 -7.39 -2.67 -1.29
C LEU A 90 -6.69 -1.32 -1.07
N ARG A 91 -6.80 -0.41 -2.04
CA ARG A 91 -6.36 0.98 -1.91
C ARG A 91 -7.01 1.69 -0.73
N ASP A 92 -8.34 1.63 -0.64
CA ASP A 92 -9.09 2.32 0.42
C ASP A 92 -8.80 1.72 1.80
N LEU A 93 -8.61 0.40 1.85
CA LEU A 93 -8.18 -0.29 3.05
C LEU A 93 -6.80 0.19 3.51
N ALA A 94 -5.81 0.19 2.63
CA ALA A 94 -4.46 0.66 2.92
C ALA A 94 -4.45 2.13 3.37
N TYR A 95 -5.16 3.00 2.64
CA TYR A 95 -5.30 4.42 2.99
C TYR A 95 -5.95 4.62 4.35
N SER A 96 -7.04 3.89 4.64
CA SER A 96 -7.73 3.96 5.94
C SER A 96 -6.82 3.53 7.09
N LEU A 97 -6.06 2.45 6.91
CA LEU A 97 -5.11 1.96 7.89
C LEU A 97 -3.95 2.94 8.13
N ALA A 98 -3.45 3.58 7.08
CA ALA A 98 -2.34 4.52 7.17
C ALA A 98 -2.76 5.88 7.75
N CYS A 99 -3.89 6.43 7.32
CA CYS A 99 -4.26 7.83 7.56
C CYS A 99 -5.36 8.02 8.60
N HIS A 100 -6.20 7.00 8.86
CA HIS A 100 -7.39 7.12 9.71
C HIS A 100 -7.38 6.20 10.93
N ARG A 101 -6.23 5.62 11.25
CA ARG A 101 -6.01 4.80 12.46
C ARG A 101 -4.87 5.38 13.27
N SER A 102 -4.98 5.23 14.60
CA SER A 102 -3.88 5.50 15.51
C SER A 102 -2.77 4.47 15.30
N HIS A 103 -1.52 4.92 15.32
CA HIS A 103 -0.34 4.07 15.18
C HIS A 103 0.36 3.85 16.53
N PHE A 104 0.14 2.67 17.10
CA PHE A 104 0.74 2.24 18.36
C PHE A 104 2.16 1.68 18.19
N GLU A 105 2.75 1.24 19.29
CA GLU A 105 4.15 0.86 19.42
C GLU A 105 4.46 -0.44 18.67
N PHE A 106 3.66 -1.49 18.81
CA PHE A 106 3.87 -2.75 18.10
C PHE A 106 3.25 -2.63 16.72
N ARG A 107 4.07 -2.74 15.67
CA ARG A 107 3.66 -2.50 14.28
C ARG A 107 3.97 -3.68 13.39
N ALA A 108 3.13 -3.89 12.38
CA ALA A 108 3.38 -4.77 11.26
C ALA A 108 3.07 -4.05 9.95
N ALA A 109 3.82 -4.39 8.90
CA ALA A 109 3.54 -3.96 7.54
C ALA A 109 3.38 -5.18 6.63
N LEU A 110 2.28 -5.20 5.87
CA LEU A 110 1.97 -6.24 4.90
C LEU A 110 2.03 -5.62 3.51
N ILE A 111 2.65 -6.33 2.55
CA ILE A 111 2.69 -5.89 1.15
C ILE A 111 1.88 -6.88 0.35
N ALA A 112 0.76 -6.45 -0.21
CA ALA A 112 -0.15 -7.31 -0.95
C ALA A 112 -0.69 -6.61 -2.18
N LYS A 113 -0.82 -7.34 -3.29
CA LYS A 113 -1.49 -6.88 -4.52
C LYS A 113 -2.96 -7.31 -4.58
N ASP A 114 -3.32 -8.37 -3.87
CA ASP A 114 -4.67 -8.91 -3.89
C ASP A 114 -5.17 -9.35 -2.51
N ARG A 115 -6.45 -9.69 -2.45
CA ARG A 115 -7.13 -10.11 -1.21
C ARG A 115 -6.66 -11.47 -0.68
N ILE A 116 -6.19 -12.35 -1.55
CA ILE A 116 -5.69 -13.68 -1.15
C ILE A 116 -4.43 -13.48 -0.32
N GLN A 117 -3.48 -12.70 -0.86
CA GLN A 117 -2.26 -12.33 -0.17
C GLN A 117 -2.51 -11.57 1.14
N VAL A 118 -3.51 -10.67 1.17
CA VAL A 118 -3.92 -10.00 2.41
C VAL A 118 -4.39 -11.01 3.45
N SER A 119 -5.25 -11.96 3.06
CA SER A 119 -5.78 -12.96 3.98
C SER A 119 -4.68 -13.86 4.53
N GLU A 120 -3.77 -14.33 3.68
CA GLU A 120 -2.64 -15.18 4.07
C GLU A 120 -1.70 -14.45 5.03
N GLN A 121 -1.33 -13.21 4.72
CA GLN A 121 -0.44 -12.43 5.58
C GLN A 121 -1.08 -12.03 6.91
N LEU A 122 -2.39 -11.77 6.94
CA LEU A 122 -3.11 -11.50 8.19
C LEU A 122 -3.21 -12.74 9.07
N ALA A 123 -3.42 -13.92 8.49
CA ALA A 123 -3.41 -15.19 9.23
C ALA A 123 -2.01 -15.45 9.82
N ALA A 124 -0.96 -15.30 9.00
CA ALA A 124 0.43 -15.44 9.45
C ALA A 124 0.77 -14.44 10.57
N LEU A 125 0.33 -13.18 10.46
CA LEU A 125 0.51 -12.18 11.52
C LEU A 125 -0.23 -12.55 12.81
N ALA A 126 -1.47 -13.05 12.71
CA ALA A 126 -2.24 -13.48 13.88
C ALA A 126 -1.56 -14.63 14.65
N GLU A 127 -0.93 -15.56 13.92
CA GLU A 127 -0.16 -16.68 14.48
C GLU A 127 1.22 -16.25 15.00
N GLY A 128 1.72 -15.09 14.56
CA GLY A 128 3.05 -14.58 14.92
C GLY A 128 4.17 -15.19 14.10
N ALA A 129 3.91 -15.48 12.82
CA ALA A 129 4.89 -16.03 11.90
C ALA A 129 6.06 -15.05 11.67
N PRO A 130 7.31 -15.54 11.58
CA PRO A 130 8.50 -14.70 11.39
C PRO A 130 8.62 -14.11 9.97
N SER A 131 7.79 -14.57 9.03
CA SER A 131 7.75 -14.07 7.65
C SER A 131 7.15 -12.68 7.51
N ILE A 132 6.46 -12.18 8.55
CA ILE A 132 5.84 -10.86 8.53
C ILE A 132 6.81 -9.81 9.05
N THR A 133 6.93 -8.70 8.33
CA THR A 133 7.72 -7.54 8.79
C THR A 133 7.03 -6.92 10.00
N GLN A 134 7.65 -7.07 11.17
CA GLN A 134 7.16 -6.55 12.44
C GLN A 134 8.25 -5.79 13.19
N GLY A 135 7.84 -4.91 14.10
CA GLY A 135 8.76 -4.21 14.98
C GLY A 135 8.05 -3.44 16.08
N VAL A 136 8.84 -2.99 17.06
CA VAL A 136 8.38 -2.05 18.08
C VAL A 136 8.92 -0.67 17.70
N ALA A 137 8.01 0.27 17.46
CA ALA A 137 8.36 1.65 17.17
C ALA A 137 9.06 2.27 18.37
N GLY A 138 10.31 2.70 18.16
CA GLY A 138 11.05 3.51 19.11
C GLY A 138 10.79 5.01 18.90
N GLU A 139 11.58 5.83 19.59
CA GLU A 139 11.60 7.27 19.38
C GLU A 139 11.93 7.64 17.93
N ALA A 140 11.39 8.76 17.47
CA ALA A 140 11.68 9.27 16.13
C ALA A 140 13.19 9.52 15.99
N ARG A 141 13.82 8.83 15.04
CA ARG A 141 15.24 8.99 14.72
C ARG A 141 15.42 9.87 13.51
N ARG A 142 16.59 10.53 13.44
CA ARG A 142 17.01 11.22 12.21
C ARG A 142 17.36 10.19 11.15
N THR A 143 16.84 10.39 9.94
CA THR A 143 17.13 9.53 8.79
C THR A 143 18.42 9.98 8.11
N VAL A 144 19.28 9.04 7.73
CA VAL A 144 20.47 9.26 6.92
C VAL A 144 20.32 8.45 5.63
N PHE A 145 20.56 9.08 4.48
CA PHE A 145 20.62 8.38 3.20
C PHE A 145 22.07 8.02 2.91
N VAL A 146 22.33 6.73 2.74
CA VAL A 146 23.66 6.19 2.40
C VAL A 146 23.64 5.83 0.92
N PHE A 147 24.55 6.42 0.16
CA PHE A 147 24.73 6.15 -1.26
C PHE A 147 26.01 5.31 -1.42
N PRO A 148 25.90 3.97 -1.42
CA PRO A 148 27.07 3.13 -1.63
C PRO A 148 27.65 3.38 -3.03
N GLY A 149 28.96 3.14 -3.17
CA GLY A 149 29.60 3.15 -4.47
C GLY A 149 29.27 1.88 -5.27
N GLN A 150 30.20 1.48 -6.12
CA GLN A 150 30.12 0.29 -6.95
C GLN A 150 29.89 -1.01 -6.15
N GLY A 151 29.15 -1.96 -6.75
CA GLY A 151 28.93 -3.33 -6.27
C GLY A 151 27.51 -3.67 -5.84
N SER A 152 26.56 -2.73 -5.94
CA SER A 152 25.14 -2.94 -5.58
C SER A 152 24.20 -3.03 -6.78
N GLN A 153 24.74 -2.94 -8.00
CA GLN A 153 23.99 -3.08 -9.24
C GLN A 153 23.53 -4.52 -9.49
N TRP A 154 22.39 -4.69 -10.17
CA TRP A 154 21.85 -5.99 -10.61
C TRP A 154 21.08 -5.81 -11.92
N SER A 155 20.96 -6.89 -12.71
CA SER A 155 20.33 -6.82 -14.03
C SER A 155 18.84 -6.50 -13.91
N GLY A 156 18.37 -5.49 -14.65
CA GLY A 156 16.99 -5.02 -14.57
C GLY A 156 16.69 -4.07 -13.42
N MET A 157 17.72 -3.60 -12.70
CA MET A 157 17.57 -2.58 -11.65
C MET A 157 16.76 -1.38 -12.14
N ALA A 158 15.82 -0.95 -11.30
CA ALA A 158 14.98 0.24 -11.52
C ALA A 158 14.06 0.22 -12.77
N LYS A 159 14.04 -0.82 -13.61
CA LYS A 159 13.11 -0.94 -14.75
C LYS A 159 11.64 -0.83 -14.31
N GLY A 160 11.26 -1.57 -13.27
CA GLY A 160 9.91 -1.51 -12.70
C GLY A 160 9.57 -0.12 -12.13
N LEU A 161 10.50 0.50 -11.40
CA LEU A 161 10.29 1.85 -10.86
C LEU A 161 10.17 2.91 -11.96
N TYR A 162 10.93 2.79 -13.04
CA TYR A 162 10.80 3.67 -14.19
C TYR A 162 9.44 3.49 -14.87
N ALA A 163 8.95 2.26 -15.00
CA ALA A 163 7.64 1.97 -15.56
C ALA A 163 6.49 2.52 -14.69
N GLU A 164 6.52 2.27 -13.38
CA GLU A 164 5.37 2.44 -12.48
C GLU A 164 5.38 3.74 -11.67
N SER A 165 6.54 4.37 -11.45
CA SER A 165 6.65 5.57 -10.62
C SER A 165 6.93 6.82 -11.44
N PRO A 166 5.93 7.72 -11.63
CA PRO A 166 6.14 9.00 -12.31
C PRO A 166 7.19 9.88 -11.64
N VAL A 167 7.34 9.78 -10.31
CA VAL A 167 8.37 10.53 -9.57
C VAL A 167 9.75 10.04 -9.96
N PHE A 168 9.97 8.72 -9.93
CA PHE A 168 11.25 8.12 -10.28
C PHE A 168 11.62 8.43 -11.73
N ARG A 169 10.68 8.18 -12.66
CA ARG A 169 10.85 8.45 -14.09
C ARG A 169 11.29 9.89 -14.36
N ARG A 170 10.59 10.88 -13.80
CA ARG A 170 10.96 12.31 -13.96
C ARG A 170 12.40 12.62 -13.54
N HIS A 171 12.88 11.99 -12.46
CA HIS A 171 14.26 12.20 -12.00
C HIS A 171 15.27 11.52 -12.91
N VAL A 172 14.99 10.30 -13.37
CA VAL A 172 15.85 9.61 -14.36
C VAL A 172 15.92 10.39 -15.66
N ASP A 173 14.79 10.87 -16.18
CA ASP A 173 14.73 11.67 -17.41
C ASP A 173 15.53 12.97 -17.27
N SER A 174 15.45 13.62 -16.10
CA SER A 174 16.24 14.82 -15.82
C SER A 174 17.75 14.52 -15.77
N CYS A 175 18.17 13.37 -15.23
CA CYS A 175 19.57 12.96 -15.24
C CYS A 175 20.04 12.63 -16.66
N ALA A 176 19.21 11.91 -17.43
CA ALA A 176 19.50 11.54 -18.82
C ALA A 176 19.74 12.79 -19.68
N ALA A 177 18.87 13.81 -19.57
CA ALA A 177 19.02 15.06 -20.31
C ALA A 177 20.33 15.82 -19.99
N ILE A 178 20.87 15.67 -18.78
CA ILE A 178 22.18 16.25 -18.40
C ILE A 178 23.31 15.39 -18.97
N MET A 179 23.18 14.06 -18.91
CA MET A 179 24.18 13.11 -19.39
C MET A 179 24.33 13.11 -20.91
N ASP A 180 23.26 13.34 -21.67
CA ASP A 180 23.28 13.38 -23.14
C ASP A 180 24.30 14.38 -23.71
N ALA A 181 24.66 15.43 -22.94
CA ALA A 181 25.69 16.40 -23.32
C ALA A 181 27.13 15.97 -22.95
N LEU A 182 27.28 14.92 -22.15
CA LEU A 182 28.53 14.47 -21.52
C LEU A 182 28.95 13.07 -21.96
N THR A 183 28.03 12.26 -22.49
CA THR A 183 28.25 10.86 -22.83
C THR A 183 27.89 10.56 -24.29
N ASP A 184 28.48 9.49 -24.83
CA ASP A 184 28.21 8.92 -26.15
C ASP A 184 27.12 7.83 -26.12
N TRP A 185 26.48 7.62 -24.97
CA TRP A 185 25.44 6.63 -24.70
C TRP A 185 24.29 7.25 -23.89
N GLY A 186 23.09 6.69 -24.01
CA GLY A 186 21.88 7.16 -23.34
C GLY A 186 21.57 6.44 -22.03
N LEU A 187 21.37 7.19 -20.94
CA LEU A 187 21.08 6.63 -19.61
C LEU A 187 19.82 5.76 -19.59
N VAL A 188 18.73 6.24 -20.21
CA VAL A 188 17.45 5.51 -20.25
C VAL A 188 17.57 4.23 -21.07
N GLU A 189 18.31 4.27 -22.18
CA GLU A 189 18.57 3.10 -23.01
C GLU A 189 19.37 2.05 -22.24
N ALA A 190 20.44 2.46 -21.54
CA ALA A 190 21.22 1.56 -20.70
C ALA A 190 20.40 0.99 -19.53
N LEU A 191 19.48 1.77 -18.97
CA LEU A 191 18.64 1.35 -17.85
C LEU A 191 17.53 0.37 -18.27
N LEU A 192 16.87 0.62 -19.40
CA LEU A 192 15.69 -0.13 -19.84
C LEU A 192 16.03 -1.26 -20.83
N GLY A 193 17.07 -1.07 -21.62
CA GLY A 193 17.47 -2.00 -22.67
C GLY A 193 18.11 -3.27 -22.15
N ASP A 194 18.57 -4.07 -23.11
CA ASP A 194 19.59 -5.09 -22.93
C ASP A 194 20.89 -4.47 -23.45
N PRO A 195 21.56 -3.63 -22.63
CA PRO A 195 22.73 -2.88 -23.08
C PRO A 195 23.76 -3.84 -23.68
N SER A 196 24.34 -3.48 -24.81
CA SER A 196 25.33 -4.34 -25.48
C SER A 196 26.43 -4.75 -24.48
N PRO A 197 26.97 -5.98 -24.53
CA PRO A 197 28.02 -6.42 -23.60
C PRO A 197 29.21 -5.45 -23.52
N ALA A 198 29.56 -4.80 -24.63
CA ALA A 198 30.62 -3.79 -24.71
C ALA A 198 30.31 -2.49 -23.91
N LEU A 199 29.03 -2.16 -23.70
CA LEU A 199 28.60 -1.04 -22.87
C LEU A 199 28.62 -1.42 -21.38
N LEU A 200 28.47 -2.70 -21.04
CA LEU A 200 28.44 -3.19 -19.66
C LEU A 200 29.84 -3.42 -19.07
N GLU A 201 30.83 -3.63 -19.92
CA GLU A 201 32.24 -3.77 -19.57
C GLU A 201 32.96 -2.41 -19.41
N ARG A 202 32.30 -1.30 -19.75
CA ARG A 202 32.86 0.06 -19.63
C ARG A 202 32.88 0.51 -18.16
N VAL A 203 34.04 0.92 -17.66
CA VAL A 203 34.18 1.44 -16.29
C VAL A 203 33.36 2.73 -16.09
N ASP A 204 33.09 3.47 -17.16
CA ASP A 204 32.23 4.66 -17.16
C ASP A 204 30.73 4.34 -17.31
N VAL A 205 30.35 3.06 -17.48
CA VAL A 205 28.96 2.59 -17.61
C VAL A 205 28.77 1.25 -16.88
N GLU A 206 28.34 1.31 -15.62
CA GLU A 206 28.11 0.10 -14.84
C GLU A 206 26.64 -0.32 -14.84
N VAL A 207 26.32 -1.31 -15.66
CA VAL A 207 25.06 -2.06 -15.61
C VAL A 207 25.40 -3.56 -15.63
N VAL A 208 24.70 -4.39 -14.85
CA VAL A 208 25.00 -5.85 -14.80
C VAL A 208 24.32 -6.52 -15.99
N ALA A 209 25.08 -7.28 -16.78
CA ALA A 209 24.54 -8.16 -17.82
C ALA A 209 23.77 -9.31 -17.19
N ASP A 210 22.61 -9.67 -17.77
CA ASP A 210 21.94 -10.92 -17.42
C ASP A 210 22.68 -12.08 -18.08
N GLU A 211 23.64 -12.69 -17.39
CA GLU A 211 24.17 -14.00 -17.81
C GLU A 211 23.12 -15.08 -17.48
N GLY A 212 22.07 -15.14 -18.29
CA GLY A 212 21.19 -16.30 -18.32
C GLY A 212 21.97 -17.57 -18.66
N ASP A 213 21.76 -18.62 -17.86
CA ASP A 213 22.01 -20.04 -18.17
C ASP A 213 23.44 -20.62 -18.15
N ALA A 214 24.43 -19.97 -17.52
CA ALA A 214 25.78 -20.57 -17.37
C ALA A 214 26.00 -21.37 -16.05
N PHE A 215 25.09 -21.30 -15.08
CA PHE A 215 25.32 -21.90 -13.74
C PHE A 215 25.11 -23.42 -13.67
N GLU A 216 24.49 -24.07 -14.68
CA GLU A 216 24.22 -25.52 -14.65
C GLU A 216 25.26 -26.43 -15.33
N ARG A 217 26.38 -25.92 -15.88
CA ARG A 217 27.42 -26.77 -16.53
C ARG A 217 28.76 -26.85 -15.80
N GLY A 218 28.83 -26.43 -14.54
CA GLY A 218 30.09 -26.29 -13.80
C GLY A 218 30.40 -27.32 -12.72
N LEU A 219 29.51 -28.27 -12.41
CA LEU A 219 29.80 -29.32 -11.42
C LEU A 219 30.14 -30.63 -12.10
N GLY A 220 31.34 -30.67 -12.70
CA GLY A 220 32.05 -31.91 -12.97
C GLY A 220 32.51 -32.54 -11.65
N LEU A 221 31.63 -33.32 -11.03
CA LEU A 221 32.00 -34.30 -10.03
C LEU A 221 31.84 -35.67 -10.68
N ASP A 222 32.92 -36.43 -10.74
CA ASP A 222 32.95 -37.84 -11.08
C ASP A 222 34.20 -38.45 -10.41
N PRO A 223 34.18 -39.73 -9.99
CA PRO A 223 33.35 -40.34 -8.94
C PRO A 223 34.12 -40.55 -7.61
#